data_AF-A0A351F8J5-F1
#
_entry.id   AF-A0A351F8J5-F1
#
_cell.length_a   1.000
_cell.length_b   1.000
_cell.length_c   1.000
_cell.angle_alpha   90.00
_cell.angle_beta   90.00
_cell.angle_gamma   90.00
#
_symmetry.space_group_name_H-M   'P 1'
#
loop_
_entity.id
_entity.type
_entity.pdbx_description
1 polymer ?
#
loop_
_entity_poly.entity_id
_entity_poly.type
_entity_poly.pdbx_seq_one_letter_code
_entity_poly.pdbx_strand_id
1 'polypeptide(L)'
;SPQFPTRAWFGIYVYAMTAVGILVYRIMLNENSARKLILITVAFWSIWSAMSYVHTAQDMNNLRTFNVKRDAYIEEQKELGNYDLELEKYYTTDKHAPPMDSADITENPEHWRNITFAMHYGLKSVKTKQ
;
A
#
# COMPACT_ATOMS: atom_id res chain seq x y z
N SER A 1 -12.74 -20.85 -13.76
CA SER A 1 -12.75 -21.77 -12.60
C SER A 1 -13.04 -20.96 -11.34
N PRO A 2 -13.71 -21.51 -10.30
CA PRO A 2 -13.95 -20.77 -9.06
C PRO A 2 -12.60 -20.52 -8.38
N GLN A 3 -12.24 -19.25 -8.17
CA GLN A 3 -11.05 -18.90 -7.39
C GLN A 3 -11.44 -18.75 -5.92
N PHE A 4 -10.70 -19.40 -5.03
CA PHE A 4 -10.87 -19.24 -3.59
C PHE A 4 -10.60 -17.77 -3.23
N PRO A 5 -11.53 -17.07 -2.57
CA PRO A 5 -11.36 -15.65 -2.28
C PRO A 5 -10.17 -15.45 -1.34
N THR A 6 -9.33 -14.45 -1.62
CA THR A 6 -8.06 -14.21 -0.90
C THR A 6 -8.23 -14.14 0.62
N ARG A 7 -9.37 -13.60 1.10
CA ARG A 7 -9.72 -13.53 2.53
C ARG A 7 -9.93 -14.89 3.21
N ALA A 8 -10.34 -15.93 2.48
CA ALA A 8 -10.58 -17.26 3.04
C ALA A 8 -9.27 -18.00 3.36
N TRP A 9 -8.16 -17.58 2.75
CA TRP A 9 -6.83 -18.13 3.04
C TRP A 9 -6.37 -17.82 4.46
N PHE A 10 -6.88 -16.74 5.08
CA PHE A 10 -6.54 -16.39 6.45
C PHE A 10 -6.80 -17.55 7.43
N GLY A 11 -7.98 -18.18 7.34
CA GLY A 11 -8.31 -19.34 8.20
C GLY A 11 -7.36 -20.51 7.97
N ILE A 12 -7.01 -20.80 6.71
CA ILE A 12 -6.06 -21.86 6.34
C ILE A 12 -4.68 -21.56 6.94
N TYR A 13 -4.20 -20.31 6.85
CA TYR A 13 -2.93 -19.90 7.46
C TYR A 13 -2.94 -20.03 8.97
N VAL A 14 -4.04 -19.67 9.64
CA VAL A 14 -4.16 -19.82 11.11
C VAL A 14 -4.08 -21.28 11.53
N TYR A 15 -4.82 -22.17 10.87
CA TYR A 15 -4.76 -23.62 11.15
C TYR A 15 -3.38 -24.23 10.83
N ALA A 16 -2.75 -23.81 9.73
CA ALA A 16 -1.40 -24.24 9.38
C ALA A 16 -0.38 -23.78 10.44
N MET A 17 -0.46 -22.53 10.90
CA MET A 17 0.40 -22.01 11.97
C MET A 17 0.20 -22.76 13.29
N THR A 18 -1.04 -23.10 13.66
CA THR A 18 -1.30 -23.89 14.87
C THR A 18 -0.76 -25.32 14.76
N ALA A 19 -0.95 -25.97 13.61
CA ALA A 19 -0.43 -27.31 13.35
C ALA A 19 1.11 -27.34 13.40
N VAL A 20 1.76 -26.35 12.77
CA VAL A 20 3.22 -26.17 12.86
C VAL A 20 3.64 -25.90 14.30
N GLY A 21 2.92 -25.06 15.05
CA GLY A 21 3.20 -24.79 16.45
C GLY A 21 3.15 -26.03 17.34
N ILE A 22 2.16 -26.91 17.13
CA ILE A 22 2.04 -28.20 17.84
C ILE A 22 3.17 -29.16 17.45
N LEU A 23 3.51 -29.22 16.16
CA LEU A 23 4.62 -30.03 15.66
C LEU A 23 5.96 -29.57 16.25
N VAL A 24 6.19 -28.25 16.26
CA VAL A 24 7.34 -27.58 16.88
C VAL A 24 7.42 -27.91 18.36
N TYR A 25 6.31 -27.78 19.09
CA TYR A 25 6.26 -28.10 20.53
C TYR A 25 6.67 -29.55 20.82
N ARG A 26 6.16 -30.51 20.02
CA ARG A 26 6.51 -31.93 20.17
C ARG A 26 7.97 -32.23 19.84
N ILE A 27 8.53 -31.55 18.84
CA ILE A 27 9.93 -31.70 18.43
C ILE A 27 10.88 -31.04 19.45
N MET A 28 10.52 -29.88 20.01
CA MET A 28 11.31 -29.17 21.02
C MET A 28 11.48 -29.95 22.33
N LEU A 29 10.56 -30.87 22.65
CA LEU A 29 10.66 -31.74 23.82
C LEU A 29 11.68 -32.87 23.66
N ASN A 30 12.16 -33.17 22.44
CA ASN A 30 12.92 -34.39 22.18
C ASN A 30 14.38 -34.17 21.73
N GLU A 31 14.72 -33.10 20.97
CA GLU A 31 16.10 -32.91 20.48
C GLU A 31 16.59 -31.45 20.37
N ASN A 32 17.82 -31.20 20.86
CA ASN A 32 18.47 -29.88 20.87
C ASN A 32 18.76 -29.31 19.47
N SER A 33 18.95 -30.19 18.47
CA SER A 33 19.20 -29.83 17.07
C SER A 33 17.97 -29.25 16.39
N ALA A 34 16.80 -29.82 16.66
CA ALA A 34 15.55 -29.37 16.07
C ALA A 34 15.10 -28.01 16.65
N ARG A 35 15.44 -27.73 17.91
CA ARG A 35 15.28 -26.39 18.51
C ARG A 35 16.06 -25.31 17.76
N LYS A 36 17.29 -25.59 17.32
CA LYS A 36 18.10 -24.64 16.53
C LYS A 36 17.48 -24.40 15.16
N LEU A 37 17.01 -25.44 14.49
CA LEU A 37 16.43 -25.35 13.14
C LEU A 37 15.14 -24.50 13.14
N ILE A 38 14.28 -24.70 14.14
CA ILE A 38 13.04 -23.92 14.30
C ILE A 38 13.35 -22.44 14.57
N LEU A 39 14.32 -22.16 15.43
CA LEU A 39 14.76 -20.78 15.71
C LEU A 39 15.25 -20.08 14.44
N ILE A 40 16.02 -20.76 13.60
CA ILE A 40 16.49 -20.24 12.31
C ILE A 40 15.30 -19.96 11.38
N THR A 41 14.35 -20.89 11.29
CA THR A 41 13.15 -20.71 10.46
C THR A 41 12.30 -19.53 10.94
N VAL A 42 12.00 -19.43 12.23
CA VAL A 42 11.22 -18.31 12.78
C VAL A 42 11.94 -16.98 12.60
N ALA A 43 13.26 -16.94 12.79
CA ALA A 43 14.06 -15.74 12.55
C ALA A 43 14.01 -15.35 11.06
N PHE A 44 14.17 -16.32 10.16
CA PHE A 44 14.07 -16.09 8.72
C PHE A 44 12.70 -15.54 8.30
N TRP A 45 11.61 -16.16 8.75
CA TRP A 45 10.25 -15.67 8.46
C TRP A 45 9.97 -14.30 9.07
N SER A 46 10.48 -14.01 10.27
CA SER A 46 10.37 -12.70 10.90
C SER A 46 11.09 -11.63 10.08
N ILE A 47 12.33 -11.90 9.63
CA ILE A 47 13.10 -11.00 8.77
C ILE A 47 12.40 -10.80 7.42
N TRP A 48 11.89 -11.89 6.82
CA TRP A 48 11.13 -11.81 5.58
C TRP A 48 9.87 -10.93 5.71
N SER A 49 9.12 -11.13 6.80
CA SER A 49 7.96 -10.27 7.10
C SER A 49 8.37 -8.82 7.33
N ALA A 50 9.49 -8.58 8.01
CA ALA A 50 10.01 -7.22 8.24
C ALA A 50 10.34 -6.50 6.92
N MET A 51 10.90 -7.20 5.92
CA MET A 51 11.17 -6.62 4.59
C MET A 51 9.89 -6.12 3.91
N SER A 52 8.75 -6.82 4.07
CA SER A 52 7.47 -6.35 3.54
C SER A 52 7.07 -4.99 4.11
N TYR A 53 7.30 -4.75 5.41
CA TYR A 53 7.02 -3.45 6.02
C TYR A 53 7.95 -2.35 5.51
N VAL A 54 9.21 -2.67 5.21
CA VAL A 54 10.16 -1.70 4.65
C VAL A 54 9.71 -1.24 3.27
N HIS A 55 9.28 -2.15 2.40
CA HIS A 55 8.75 -1.79 1.08
C HIS A 55 7.52 -0.88 1.18
N THR A 56 6.57 -1.21 2.05
CA THR A 56 5.40 -0.35 2.30
C THR A 56 5.80 1.02 2.83
N ALA A 57 6.77 1.09 3.76
CA ALA A 57 7.24 2.36 4.28
C ALA A 57 7.93 3.23 3.21
N GLN A 58 8.69 2.63 2.30
CA GLN A 58 9.31 3.32 1.17
C GLN A 58 8.24 3.88 0.22
N ASP A 59 7.23 3.09 -0.14
CA ASP A 59 6.15 3.52 -1.01
C ASP A 59 5.34 4.67 -0.39
N MET A 60 5.02 4.58 0.91
CA MET A 60 4.38 5.66 1.65
C MET A 60 5.22 6.94 1.66
N ASN A 61 6.55 6.83 1.80
CA ASN A 61 7.44 7.99 1.78
C ASN A 61 7.49 8.66 0.40
N ASN A 62 7.47 7.87 -0.67
CA ASN A 62 7.41 8.39 -2.05
C ASN A 62 6.10 9.13 -2.30
N LEU A 63 4.97 8.54 -1.91
CA LEU A 63 3.65 9.18 -1.98
C LEU A 63 3.62 10.49 -1.19
N ARG A 64 4.13 10.49 0.05
CA ARG A 64 4.20 11.69 0.89
C ARG A 64 5.02 12.79 0.22
N THR A 65 6.22 12.46 -0.27
CA THR A 65 7.12 13.44 -0.89
C THR A 65 6.49 14.07 -2.13
N PHE A 66 5.78 13.27 -2.91
CA PHE A 66 5.06 13.73 -4.08
C PHE A 66 3.88 14.64 -3.70
N ASN A 67 3.06 14.24 -2.73
CA ASN A 67 1.93 15.05 -2.25
C ASN A 67 2.38 16.38 -1.65
N VAL A 68 3.46 16.41 -0.85
CA VAL A 68 3.99 17.66 -0.28
C VAL A 68 4.37 18.66 -1.37
N LYS A 69 5.00 18.20 -2.46
CA LYS A 69 5.33 19.08 -3.60
C LYS A 69 4.09 19.60 -4.31
N ARG A 70 3.10 18.72 -4.50
CA ARG A 70 1.84 19.07 -5.16
C ARG A 70 1.01 20.04 -4.32
N ASP A 71 0.91 19.82 -3.01
CA ASP A 71 0.19 20.69 -2.08
C ASP A 71 0.80 22.10 -2.08
N ALA A 72 2.14 22.20 -2.07
CA ALA A 72 2.82 23.49 -2.18
C ALA A 72 2.50 24.20 -3.50
N TYR A 73 2.48 23.48 -4.62
CA TYR A 73 2.11 24.04 -5.92
C TYR A 73 0.64 24.49 -5.97
N ILE A 74 -0.29 23.70 -5.40
CA ILE A 74 -1.70 24.06 -5.34
C ILE A 74 -1.89 25.35 -4.54
N GLU A 75 -1.20 25.49 -3.41
CA GLU A 75 -1.30 26.69 -2.59
C GLU A 75 -0.72 27.93 -3.29
N GLU A 76 0.45 27.81 -3.93
CA GLU A 76 1.04 28.88 -4.74
C GLU A 76 0.07 29.34 -5.85
N GLN A 77 -0.57 28.41 -6.55
CA GLN A 77 -1.53 28.76 -7.60
C GLN A 77 -2.80 29.43 -7.04
N LYS A 78 -3.28 28.99 -5.87
CA LYS A 78 -4.41 29.63 -5.19
C LYS A 78 -4.09 31.07 -4.76
N GLU A 79 -2.87 31.33 -4.27
CA GLU A 79 -2.40 32.68 -3.94
C GLU A 79 -2.38 33.60 -5.17
N LEU A 80 -2.05 33.04 -6.34
CA LEU A 80 -2.11 33.73 -7.63
C LEU A 80 -3.54 33.91 -8.18
N GLY A 81 -4.55 33.35 -7.50
CA GLY A 81 -5.96 33.40 -7.91
C GLY A 81 -6.35 32.35 -8.96
N ASN A 82 -5.48 31.37 -9.23
CA ASN A 82 -5.75 30.27 -10.16
C ASN A 82 -6.40 29.11 -9.43
N TYR A 83 -7.66 28.82 -9.76
CA TYR A 83 -8.44 27.71 -9.18
C TYR A 83 -8.72 26.58 -10.19
N ASP A 84 -8.29 26.74 -11.44
CA ASP A 84 -8.37 25.74 -12.49
C ASP A 84 -6.96 25.23 -12.80
N LEU A 85 -6.61 24.05 -12.28
CA LEU A 85 -5.22 23.59 -12.23
C LEU A 85 -4.95 22.35 -13.10
N GLU A 86 -3.76 22.33 -13.69
CA GLU A 86 -3.20 21.15 -14.36
C GLU A 86 -2.12 20.53 -13.47
N LEU A 87 -2.36 19.30 -13.01
CA LEU A 87 -1.50 18.61 -12.06
C LEU A 87 -0.81 17.40 -12.72
N GLU A 88 0.40 17.08 -12.28
CA GLU A 88 1.06 15.83 -12.67
C GLU A 88 0.28 14.62 -12.17
N LYS A 89 0.33 13.50 -12.88
CA LYS A 89 -0.36 12.25 -12.53
C LYS A 89 0.53 11.40 -11.63
N TYR A 90 -0.05 10.83 -10.57
CA TYR A 90 0.62 9.87 -9.70
C TYR A 90 0.06 8.47 -9.90
N TYR A 91 0.97 7.51 -10.02
CA TYR A 91 0.65 6.10 -10.07
C TYR A 91 1.11 5.46 -8.77
N THR A 92 0.18 4.80 -8.09
CA THR A 92 0.52 3.98 -6.93
C THR A 92 1.08 2.64 -7.39
N THR A 93 2.14 2.18 -6.73
CA THR A 93 2.67 0.82 -6.87
C THR A 93 1.92 -0.19 -5.98
N ASP A 94 1.09 0.30 -5.05
CA ASP A 94 0.38 -0.55 -4.10
C ASP A 94 -0.94 -1.06 -4.69
N LYS A 95 -1.02 -2.38 -4.78
CA LYS A 95 -2.22 -3.14 -5.19
C LYS A 95 -3.43 -2.95 -4.27
N HIS A 96 -3.24 -2.38 -3.09
CA HIS A 96 -4.30 -2.11 -2.12
C HIS A 96 -4.80 -0.67 -2.18
N ALA A 97 -4.15 0.20 -2.96
CA ALA A 97 -4.55 1.59 -3.07
C ALA A 97 -5.80 1.73 -3.97
N PRO A 98 -6.73 2.66 -3.64
CA PRO A 98 -7.97 2.85 -4.39
C PRO A 98 -7.82 3.06 -5.91
N PRO A 99 -6.79 3.77 -6.41
CA PRO A 99 -6.64 3.98 -7.84
C PRO A 99 -5.92 2.83 -8.56
N MET A 100 -5.80 1.62 -7.97
CA MET A 100 -5.14 0.44 -8.54
C MET A 100 -5.20 0.39 -10.09
N ASP A 101 -4.01 0.38 -10.73
CA ASP A 101 -3.79 0.40 -12.18
C ASP A 101 -4.22 1.68 -12.94
N SER A 102 -4.52 2.77 -12.23
CA SER A 102 -4.92 4.04 -12.82
C SER A 102 -4.29 5.23 -12.10
N ALA A 103 -4.19 6.36 -12.80
CA ALA A 103 -3.72 7.58 -12.20
C ALA A 103 -4.72 8.10 -11.16
N ASP A 104 -4.21 8.81 -10.16
CA ASP A 104 -5.01 9.51 -9.15
C ASP A 104 -5.91 10.61 -9.76
N ILE A 105 -5.44 11.28 -10.81
CA ILE A 105 -6.14 12.32 -11.57
C ILE A 105 -6.24 11.91 -13.04
N THR A 106 -7.32 12.26 -13.71
CA THR A 106 -7.58 11.96 -15.13
C THR A 106 -7.54 13.20 -16.02
N GLU A 107 -7.53 12.99 -17.34
CA GLU A 107 -7.60 14.08 -18.32
C GLU A 107 -8.97 14.79 -18.33
N ASN A 108 -10.05 14.04 -18.11
CA ASN A 108 -11.40 14.61 -18.04
C ASN A 108 -11.63 15.30 -16.68
N PRO A 109 -11.83 16.63 -16.63
CA PRO A 109 -12.08 17.36 -15.39
C PRO A 109 -13.40 16.98 -14.70
N GLU A 110 -14.38 16.49 -15.45
CA GLU A 110 -15.69 16.06 -14.93
C GLU A 110 -15.67 14.62 -14.41
N HIS A 111 -14.53 13.93 -14.48
CA HIS A 111 -14.41 12.60 -13.91
C HIS A 111 -14.52 12.69 -12.38
N TRP A 112 -15.28 11.77 -11.76
CA TRP A 112 -15.58 11.80 -10.32
C TRP A 112 -14.34 11.95 -9.42
N ARG A 113 -13.21 11.34 -9.80
CA ARG A 113 -11.90 11.50 -9.14
C ARG A 113 -11.43 12.95 -9.08
N ASN A 114 -11.44 13.64 -10.22
CA ASN A 114 -11.01 15.03 -10.32
C ASN A 114 -11.97 15.96 -9.60
N ILE A 115 -13.28 15.71 -9.70
CA ILE A 115 -14.29 16.46 -8.95
C ILE A 115 -14.05 16.32 -7.44
N THR A 116 -13.86 15.09 -6.95
CA THR A 116 -13.64 14.82 -5.52
C THR A 116 -12.33 15.47 -5.05
N PHE A 117 -11.29 15.42 -5.88
CA PHE A 117 -10.01 16.09 -5.60
C PHE A 117 -10.19 17.61 -5.55
N ALA A 118 -10.85 18.21 -6.53
CA ALA A 118 -11.10 19.65 -6.58
C ALA A 118 -11.91 20.13 -5.36
N MET A 119 -12.95 19.37 -4.98
CA MET A 119 -13.73 19.65 -3.76
C MET A 119 -12.86 19.60 -2.49
N HIS A 120 -11.96 18.61 -2.37
CA HIS A 120 -11.09 18.48 -1.20
C HIS A 120 -10.15 19.68 -1.03
N TYR A 121 -9.60 20.20 -2.13
CA TYR A 121 -8.66 21.32 -2.12
C TYR A 121 -9.30 22.71 -2.32
N GLY A 122 -10.63 22.78 -2.50
CA GLY A 122 -11.35 24.04 -2.76
C GLY A 122 -11.05 24.64 -4.14
N LEU A 123 -10.75 23.80 -5.13
CA LEU A 123 -10.47 24.18 -6.51
C LEU A 123 -11.75 24.16 -7.36
N LYS A 124 -11.76 24.92 -8.47
CA LYS A 124 -12.87 24.94 -9.43
C LYS A 124 -12.80 23.75 -10.37
N SER A 125 -11.59 23.43 -10.85
CA SER A 125 -11.36 22.32 -11.78
C SER A 125 -9.95 21.81 -11.66
N VAL A 126 -9.79 20.50 -11.87
CA VAL A 126 -8.48 19.84 -11.90
C VAL A 126 -8.44 18.88 -13.08
N LYS A 127 -7.33 18.88 -13.82
CA LYS A 127 -7.04 17.90 -14.86
C LYS A 127 -5.56 17.54 -14.86
N THR A 128 -5.20 16.45 -15.53
CA THR A 128 -3.79 16.10 -15.71
C THR A 128 -3.09 17.06 -16.67
N LYS A 129 -1.84 17.42 -16.36
CA LYS A 129 -0.92 18.02 -17.35
C LYS A 129 -0.75 17.06 -18.54
N GLN A 130 -0.80 17.62 -19.75
CA GLN A 130 -0.45 16.92 -20.98
C GLN A 130 1.04 16.61 -21.03
#